data_AF-A0A2V3W9E8-F1
#
_entry.id   AF-A0A2V3W9E8-F1
#
_cell.length_a   1.000
_cell.length_b   1.000
_cell.length_c   1.000
_cell.angle_alpha   90.00
_cell.angle_beta   90.00
_cell.angle_gamma   90.00
#
_symmetry.space_group_name_H-M   'P 1'
#
loop_
_entity.id
_entity.type
_entity.pdbx_description
1 polymer ?
#
loop_
_entity_poly.entity_id
_entity_poly.type
_entity_poly.pdbx_seq_one_letter_code
_entity_poly.pdbx_strand_id
1 'polypeptide(L)'
;MAIILIVTPFVLISCFIIVSWINHHIQLSKEDNMFIPKGELVKVDEHYIHVYTEGDGEDTLVFMSGGRTSSPMLDFKSLYSLLKDQDRIVVIEKAGYRFSDITESDRDMDTILSETREALSSANNWLRYGNTCSI
;
A
#
# COMPACT_ATOMS: atom_id res chain seq x y z
N MET A 1 -29.20 -0.44 46.19
CA MET A 1 -27.83 -1.01 46.14
C MET A 1 -27.60 -1.86 44.89
N ALA A 2 -28.42 -2.88 44.60
CA ALA A 2 -28.26 -3.74 43.42
C ALA A 2 -28.32 -3.01 42.05
N ILE A 3 -29.23 -2.03 41.90
CA ILE A 3 -29.36 -1.25 40.66
C ILE A 3 -28.10 -0.44 40.37
N ILE A 4 -27.48 0.15 41.39
CA ILE A 4 -26.26 0.98 41.23
C ILE A 4 -25.08 0.10 40.77
N LEU A 5 -24.97 -1.12 41.29
CA LEU A 5 -23.93 -2.09 40.91
C LEU A 5 -24.05 -2.53 39.44
N ILE A 6 -25.27 -2.53 38.89
CA ILE A 6 -25.52 -2.89 37.49
C ILE A 6 -25.34 -1.68 36.58
N VAL A 7 -25.85 -0.50 36.94
CA VAL A 7 -25.84 0.69 36.07
C VAL A 7 -24.43 1.29 35.92
N THR A 8 -23.63 1.29 36.99
CA THR A 8 -22.27 1.85 36.99
C THR A 8 -21.36 1.28 35.88
N PRO A 9 -21.21 -0.05 35.71
CA PRO A 9 -20.37 -0.60 34.66
C PRO A 9 -20.87 -0.26 33.25
N PHE A 10 -22.20 -0.20 33.01
CA PHE A 10 -22.75 0.22 31.71
C PHE A 10 -22.41 1.66 31.38
N VAL A 11 -22.47 2.56 32.37
CA VAL A 11 -22.06 3.97 32.18
C VAL A 11 -20.56 4.06 31.87
N LEU A 12 -19.73 3.30 32.57
CA LEU A 12 -18.28 3.27 32.31
C LEU A 12 -17.94 2.71 30.92
N ILE A 13 -18.59 1.63 30.50
CA ILE A 13 -18.41 1.05 29.15
C ILE A 13 -18.87 2.03 28.08
N SER A 14 -20.03 2.67 28.25
CA SER A 14 -20.53 3.69 27.32
C SER A 14 -19.55 4.86 27.19
N CYS A 15 -19.04 5.37 28.32
CA CYS A 15 -18.04 6.42 28.33
C CYS A 15 -16.75 5.99 27.59
N PHE A 16 -16.26 4.77 27.84
CA PHE A 16 -15.09 4.24 27.16
C PHE A 16 -15.28 4.13 25.65
N ILE A 17 -16.45 3.64 25.19
CA ILE A 17 -16.77 3.55 23.76
C ILE A 17 -16.80 4.94 23.12
N ILE A 18 -17.40 5.94 23.78
CA ILE A 18 -17.47 7.32 23.25
C ILE A 18 -16.05 7.89 23.10
N VAL A 19 -15.20 7.76 24.12
CA VAL A 19 -13.82 8.24 24.06
C VAL A 19 -13.02 7.51 22.98
N SER A 20 -13.18 6.19 22.87
CA SER A 20 -12.53 5.38 21.84
C SER A 20 -12.98 5.80 20.43
N TRP A 21 -14.28 6.04 20.24
CA TRP A 21 -14.84 6.48 18.96
C TRP A 21 -14.32 7.85 18.52
N ILE A 22 -14.26 8.82 19.44
CA ILE A 22 -13.68 10.16 19.18
C ILE A 22 -12.19 10.02 18.81
N ASN A 23 -11.43 9.25 19.60
CA ASN A 23 -10.01 9.05 19.32
C ASN A 23 -9.78 8.33 17.98
N HIS A 24 -10.61 7.35 17.64
CA HIS A 24 -10.54 6.65 16.36
C HIS A 24 -10.81 7.61 15.19
N HIS A 25 -11.82 8.46 15.27
CA HIS A 25 -12.10 9.45 14.23
C HIS A 25 -10.96 10.45 14.05
N ILE A 26 -10.37 10.92 15.15
CA ILE A 26 -9.20 11.81 15.10
C ILE A 26 -8.01 11.11 14.43
N GLN A 27 -7.76 9.84 14.75
CA GLN A 27 -6.67 9.09 14.12
C GLN A 27 -6.94 8.82 12.65
N LEU A 28 -8.16 8.45 12.27
CA LEU A 28 -8.55 8.27 10.86
C LEU A 28 -8.28 9.53 10.05
N SER A 29 -8.67 10.72 10.54
CA SER A 29 -8.38 11.97 9.84
C SER A 29 -6.88 12.28 9.73
N LYS A 30 -6.07 11.86 10.70
CA LYS A 30 -4.61 12.00 10.63
C LYS A 30 -3.98 11.03 9.64
N GLU A 31 -4.47 9.80 9.61
CA GLU A 31 -4.02 8.73 8.70
C GLU A 31 -4.37 9.03 7.24
N ASP A 32 -5.54 9.61 6.98
CA ASP A 32 -6.01 9.99 5.64
C ASP A 32 -5.04 10.97 4.96
N ASN A 33 -4.54 11.96 5.71
CA ASN A 33 -3.52 12.89 5.21
C ASN A 33 -2.17 12.22 4.86
N MET A 34 -1.92 11.00 5.36
CA MET A 34 -0.74 10.20 5.04
C MET A 34 -1.03 9.14 3.97
N PHE A 35 -2.27 9.02 3.51
CA PHE A 35 -2.71 8.05 2.50
C PHE A 35 -2.39 8.55 1.08
N ILE A 36 -1.13 8.87 0.84
CA ILE A 36 -0.64 9.33 -0.46
C ILE A 36 0.20 8.18 -1.05
N PRO A 37 -0.02 7.79 -2.32
CA PRO A 37 0.78 6.75 -2.96
C PRO A 37 2.24 7.19 -3.00
N LYS A 38 3.09 6.49 -2.23
CA LYS A 38 4.54 6.64 -2.32
C LYS A 38 5.01 5.78 -3.49
N GLY A 39 5.63 6.38 -4.49
CA GLY A 39 5.99 5.71 -5.74
C GLY A 39 5.32 6.38 -6.94
N GLU A 40 5.17 5.64 -8.02
CA GLU A 40 4.65 6.11 -9.29
C GLU A 40 3.37 5.35 -9.66
N LEU A 41 2.44 6.06 -10.29
CA LEU A 41 1.27 5.46 -10.95
C LEU A 41 1.55 5.39 -12.45
N VAL A 42 1.79 4.17 -12.92
CA VAL A 42 2.10 3.88 -14.32
C VAL A 42 0.81 3.53 -15.03
N LYS A 43 0.56 4.17 -16.16
CA LYS A 43 -0.59 3.81 -16.99
C LYS A 43 -0.29 2.52 -17.75
N VAL A 44 -1.19 1.54 -17.63
CA VAL A 44 -1.21 0.27 -18.36
C VAL A 44 -2.60 0.14 -18.93
N ASP A 45 -2.71 0.04 -20.25
CA ASP A 45 -3.99 0.12 -20.96
C ASP A 45 -4.83 1.36 -20.54
N GLU A 46 -6.00 1.14 -19.93
CA GLU A 46 -6.95 2.18 -19.49
C GLU A 46 -6.92 2.44 -17.97
N HIS A 47 -5.99 1.82 -17.22
CA HIS A 47 -5.93 1.93 -15.76
C HIS A 47 -4.52 2.20 -15.24
N TYR A 48 -4.41 2.58 -13.97
CA TYR A 48 -3.12 2.88 -13.33
C TYR A 48 -2.68 1.76 -12.40
N ILE A 49 -1.40 1.41 -12.53
CA ILE A 49 -0.68 0.44 -11.72
C ILE A 49 0.34 1.17 -10.85
N HIS A 50 0.30 0.90 -9.55
CA HIS A 50 1.22 1.49 -8.60
C HIS A 50 2.53 0.70 -8.54
N VAL A 51 3.63 1.43 -8.68
CA VAL A 51 5.00 0.90 -8.57
C VAL A 51 5.76 1.74 -7.56
N TYR A 52 6.24 1.08 -6.51
CA TYR A 52 7.10 1.68 -5.49
C TYR A 52 8.56 1.28 -5.72
N THR A 53 9.47 2.21 -5.44
CA THR A 53 10.91 1.99 -5.62
C THR A 53 11.70 2.59 -4.45
N GLU A 54 12.72 1.89 -3.97
CA GLU A 54 13.63 2.36 -2.91
C GLU A 54 15.02 1.71 -3.08
N GLY A 55 16.09 2.40 -2.66
CA GLY A 55 17.46 1.89 -2.78
C GLY A 55 18.07 2.11 -4.17
N ASP A 56 19.40 2.05 -4.24
CA ASP A 56 20.19 2.38 -5.42
C ASP A 56 21.22 1.29 -5.80
N GLY A 57 21.07 0.08 -5.23
CA GLY A 57 21.89 -1.09 -5.54
C GLY A 57 21.90 -1.47 -7.03
N GLU A 58 22.95 -2.20 -7.44
CA GLU A 58 23.12 -2.66 -8.82
C GLU A 58 22.07 -3.70 -9.21
N ASP A 59 21.82 -4.66 -8.32
CA ASP A 59 20.80 -5.69 -8.50
C ASP A 59 19.41 -5.17 -8.08
N THR A 60 18.38 -5.61 -8.81
CA THR A 60 16.99 -5.20 -8.56
C THR A 60 16.17 -6.37 -8.04
N LEU A 61 15.59 -6.20 -6.84
CA LEU A 61 14.66 -7.14 -6.24
C LEU A 61 13.22 -6.66 -6.46
N VAL A 62 12.46 -7.44 -7.22
CA VAL A 62 11.05 -7.16 -7.52
C VAL A 62 10.14 -7.96 -6.58
N PHE A 63 9.34 -7.26 -5.80
CA PHE A 63 8.33 -7.83 -4.92
C PHE A 63 6.94 -7.71 -5.55
N MET A 64 6.21 -8.82 -5.58
CA MET A 64 4.88 -8.92 -6.16
C MET A 64 3.90 -9.57 -5.19
N SER A 65 2.63 -9.21 -5.28
CA SER A 65 1.59 -9.79 -4.42
C SER A 65 1.25 -11.24 -4.80
N GLY A 66 1.26 -12.13 -3.80
CA GLY A 66 0.59 -13.43 -3.87
C GLY A 66 -0.92 -13.32 -3.70
N GLY A 67 -1.62 -14.46 -3.68
CA GLY A 67 -3.10 -14.51 -3.55
C GLY A 67 -3.69 -14.01 -2.21
N ARG A 68 -2.86 -13.59 -1.24
CA ARG A 68 -3.28 -13.15 0.10
C ARG A 68 -2.62 -11.84 0.55
N THR A 69 -2.03 -11.10 -0.39
CA THR A 69 -1.16 -9.95 -0.12
C THR A 69 -1.76 -8.71 -0.76
N SER A 70 -2.72 -8.06 -0.10
CA SER A 70 -3.49 -6.96 -0.68
C SER A 70 -2.70 -5.66 -0.85
N SER A 71 -1.59 -5.49 -0.12
CA SER A 71 -0.71 -4.32 -0.23
C SER A 71 0.74 -4.77 -0.12
N PRO A 72 1.33 -5.32 -1.19
CA PRO A 72 2.70 -5.84 -1.15
C PRO A 72 3.71 -4.77 -0.72
N MET A 73 3.46 -3.48 -1.00
CA MET A 73 4.30 -2.39 -0.50
C MET A 73 4.38 -2.37 1.03
N LEU A 74 3.25 -2.56 1.73
CA LEU A 74 3.24 -2.58 3.19
C LEU A 74 3.58 -3.97 3.75
N ASP A 75 3.05 -5.02 3.13
CA ASP A 75 3.19 -6.41 3.57
C ASP A 75 4.66 -6.85 3.56
N PHE A 76 5.46 -6.39 2.59
CA PHE A 76 6.89 -6.70 2.50
C PHE A 76 7.82 -5.65 3.08
N LYS A 77 7.28 -4.57 3.67
CA LYS A 77 8.09 -3.44 4.15
C LYS A 77 9.20 -3.85 5.11
N SER A 78 8.87 -4.68 6.10
CA SER A 78 9.85 -5.14 7.07
C SER A 78 10.97 -5.96 6.42
N LEU A 79 10.70 -6.66 5.32
CA LEU A 79 11.69 -7.46 4.60
C LEU A 79 12.58 -6.58 3.74
N TYR A 80 11.99 -5.79 2.83
CA TYR A 80 12.80 -5.01 1.90
C TYR A 80 13.54 -3.84 2.57
N SER A 81 13.08 -3.36 3.74
CA SER A 81 13.82 -2.36 4.53
C SER A 81 15.19 -2.88 5.01
N LEU A 82 15.38 -4.20 5.07
CA LEU A 82 16.66 -4.82 5.43
C LEU A 82 17.58 -5.01 4.21
N LEU A 83 17.04 -4.90 3.00
CA LEU A 83 17.72 -5.19 1.74
C LEU A 83 18.03 -3.92 0.94
N LYS A 84 17.28 -2.84 1.14
CA LYS A 84 17.37 -1.59 0.37
C LYS A 84 18.74 -0.91 0.32
N ASP A 85 19.63 -1.22 1.26
CA ASP A 85 20.98 -0.64 1.32
C ASP A 85 21.97 -1.42 0.42
N GLN A 86 21.60 -2.61 -0.03
CA GLN A 86 22.40 -3.46 -0.92
C GLN A 86 21.78 -3.57 -2.31
N ASP A 87 20.45 -3.62 -2.37
CA ASP A 87 19.68 -3.86 -3.57
C ASP A 87 18.72 -2.71 -3.86
N ARG A 88 18.43 -2.51 -5.14
CA ARG A 88 17.29 -1.71 -5.57
C ARG A 88 16.00 -2.49 -5.36
N ILE A 89 15.10 -1.95 -4.58
CA ILE A 89 13.79 -2.54 -4.31
C ILE A 89 12.78 -1.96 -5.28
N VAL A 90 12.01 -2.84 -5.93
CA VAL A 90 10.82 -2.48 -6.70
C VAL A 90 9.64 -3.28 -6.16
N VAL A 91 8.53 -2.62 -5.85
CA VAL A 91 7.30 -3.29 -5.40
C VAL A 91 6.18 -2.88 -6.33
N ILE A 92 5.49 -3.87 -6.91
CA ILE A 92 4.35 -3.65 -7.79
C ILE A 92 3.05 -4.07 -7.10
N GLU A 93 2.07 -3.17 -7.10
CA GLU A 93 0.70 -3.49 -6.73
C GLU A 93 -0.07 -3.74 -8.03
N LYS A 94 -0.67 -4.92 -8.20
CA LYS A 94 -1.44 -5.23 -9.42
C LYS A 94 -2.82 -4.57 -9.38
N ALA A 95 -3.52 -4.49 -10.51
CA ALA A 95 -4.86 -3.91 -10.53
C ALA A 95 -5.78 -4.58 -9.47
N GLY A 96 -6.52 -3.74 -8.74
CA GLY A 96 -7.33 -4.11 -7.57
C GLY A 96 -6.58 -4.15 -6.23
N TYR A 97 -5.30 -3.79 -6.19
CA TYR A 97 -4.48 -3.82 -4.97
C TYR A 97 -4.07 -2.42 -4.57
N ARG A 98 -4.44 -2.04 -3.35
CA ARG A 98 -4.03 -0.84 -2.61
C ARG A 98 -4.08 0.44 -3.46
N PHE A 99 -2.97 0.94 -4.02
CA PHE A 99 -2.92 2.21 -4.75
C PHE A 99 -3.13 2.06 -6.25
N SER A 100 -3.20 0.83 -6.76
CA SER A 100 -3.58 0.58 -8.15
C SER A 100 -5.08 0.64 -8.33
N ASP A 101 -5.51 1.03 -9.53
CA ASP A 101 -6.91 1.11 -9.89
C ASP A 101 -7.58 -0.27 -9.83
N ILE A 102 -8.88 -0.26 -9.53
CA ILE A 102 -9.74 -1.42 -9.74
C ILE A 102 -10.14 -1.42 -11.21
N THR A 103 -9.99 -2.58 -11.85
CA THR A 103 -10.29 -2.78 -13.28
C THR A 103 -11.37 -3.84 -13.45
N GLU A 104 -12.17 -3.70 -14.49
CA GLU A 104 -13.13 -4.71 -14.96
C GLU A 104 -12.50 -5.67 -15.99
N SER A 105 -11.20 -5.52 -16.29
CA SER A 105 -10.48 -6.45 -17.17
C SER A 105 -10.43 -7.86 -16.59
N ASP A 106 -10.33 -8.86 -17.47
CA ASP A 106 -10.18 -10.25 -17.06
C ASP A 106 -8.97 -10.40 -16.12
N ARG A 107 -9.14 -11.14 -15.02
CA ARG A 107 -8.08 -11.38 -14.03
C ARG A 107 -7.46 -12.76 -14.22
N ASP A 108 -7.32 -13.20 -15.46
CA ASP A 108 -6.56 -14.39 -15.80
C ASP A 108 -5.05 -14.14 -15.67
N MET A 109 -4.28 -15.23 -15.69
CA MET A 109 -2.84 -15.16 -15.50
C MET A 109 -2.12 -14.40 -16.63
N ASP A 110 -2.63 -14.48 -17.86
CA ASP A 110 -2.00 -13.86 -19.02
C ASP A 110 -2.17 -12.34 -18.98
N THR A 111 -3.36 -11.86 -18.62
CA THR A 111 -3.67 -10.45 -18.42
C THR A 111 -2.85 -9.87 -17.28
N ILE A 112 -2.86 -10.50 -16.11
CA ILE A 112 -2.06 -10.04 -14.95
C ILE A 112 -0.57 -9.97 -15.31
N LEU A 113 -0.06 -10.98 -16.02
CA LEU A 113 1.34 -11.06 -16.41
C LEU A 113 1.71 -10.00 -17.44
N SER A 114 0.83 -9.73 -18.41
CA SER A 114 1.01 -8.65 -19.40
C SER A 114 1.06 -7.30 -18.71
N GLU A 115 0.06 -6.98 -17.89
CA GLU A 115 -0.03 -5.72 -17.14
C GLU A 115 1.22 -5.51 -16.26
N THR A 116 1.64 -6.56 -15.55
CA THR A 116 2.81 -6.51 -14.66
C THR A 116 4.09 -6.22 -15.46
N ARG A 117 4.28 -6.85 -16.62
CA ARG A 117 5.46 -6.63 -17.46
C ARG A 117 5.46 -5.24 -18.07
N GLU A 118 4.32 -4.75 -18.52
CA GLU A 118 4.18 -3.40 -19.06
C GLU A 118 4.45 -2.34 -17.99
N ALA A 119 3.83 -2.48 -16.81
CA ALA A 119 4.08 -1.59 -15.68
C ALA A 119 5.57 -1.52 -15.33
N LEU A 120 6.23 -2.68 -15.19
CA LEU A 120 7.65 -2.75 -14.87
C LEU A 120 8.54 -2.19 -15.99
N SER A 121 8.19 -2.41 -17.27
CA SER A 121 8.94 -1.85 -18.39
C SER A 121 8.84 -0.32 -18.43
N SER A 122 7.65 0.21 -18.20
CA SER A 122 7.38 1.65 -18.15
C SER A 122 8.06 2.29 -16.94
N ALA A 123 7.97 1.67 -15.77
CA ALA A 123 8.71 2.08 -14.57
C ALA A 123 10.23 1.96 -14.73
N ASN A 124 10.74 0.99 -15.51
CA ASN A 124 12.18 0.84 -15.75
C ASN A 124 12.75 1.98 -16.61
N ASN A 125 11.97 2.49 -17.57
CA ASN A 125 12.33 3.71 -18.28
C ASN A 125 12.48 4.87 -17.28
N TRP A 126 11.54 5.01 -16.35
CA TRP A 126 11.66 5.99 -15.26
C TRP A 126 12.86 5.71 -14.33
N LEU A 127 13.11 4.47 -13.93
CA LEU A 127 14.26 4.08 -13.08
C LEU A 127 15.62 4.31 -13.75
N ARG A 128 15.68 4.37 -15.08
CA ARG A 128 16.90 4.64 -15.85
C ARG A 128 17.12 6.11 -16.16
N TYR A 129 16.04 6.89 -16.35
CA TYR A 129 16.11 8.30 -16.74
C TYR A 129 15.72 9.27 -15.61
N GLY A 130 15.15 8.78 -14.51
CA GLY A 130 14.48 9.54 -13.45
C GLY A 130 15.29 9.79 -12.18
N ASN A 131 16.63 9.70 -12.24
CA ASN A 131 17.52 10.10 -11.13
C ASN A 131 17.50 11.62 -10.82
N THR A 132 16.50 12.36 -11.30
CA THR A 132 16.25 13.76 -10.93
C THR A 132 14.88 13.87 -10.29
N CYS A 133 14.75 13.41 -9.05
CA CYS A 133 13.79 14.02 -8.13
C CYS A 133 14.58 14.68 -7.02
N SER A 134 14.86 15.97 -7.21
CA SER A 134 15.21 16.88 -6.13
C SER A 134 14.09 16.84 -5.08
N ILE A 135 14.48 16.58 -3.83
CA ILE A 135 13.77 17.08 -2.66
C ILE A 135 14.07 18.58 -2.55
#